data_AF-G9PQC0-F1
#
_entry.id   AF-G9PQC0-F1
#
_cell.length_a   1.000
_cell.length_b   1.000
_cell.length_c   1.000
_cell.angle_alpha   90.00
_cell.angle_beta   90.00
_cell.angle_gamma   90.00
#
_symmetry.space_group_name_H-M   'P 1'
#
loop_
_entity.id
_entity.type
_entity.pdbx_description
1 polymer ?
#
loop_
_entity_poly.entity_id
_entity_poly.type
_entity_poly.pdbx_seq_one_letter_code
_entity_poly.pdbx_strand_id
1 'polypeptide(L)'
;MEQSRIARLGGARSVAAFTANIVVSLALIAVLPIMVIWPFGGSHHPTVEVHDEAGVLQTEPLIEEIQAMRFRDNVHVAVLTVPGWDVDNLNDAVLEYARSHASDTDVPWISTSNPNYWSDGLVILAVAPEARKVGCYFGEDVAVPLKQQAAIQDAAKNQYRQADWYGGTVSMATKTADVIGRPGGGDEATTYVLPLIWACIGLVWLLYYLWRGFTARSRAHEALRHYSQVTHDYETTELLAGTIPEDEPHGAQVMARYRWFRSEYEKVTRSWQDFGSPYRAQWFGMSVLRRATELEKRSALLDSLDDVIANTATFLGRSPGWDRVWANEQGPVLEDLQSLRRLCHEIDSSDAAESGSIAEHTKEEREWVRSRKQRLDDMTSSLEDGSLQPSAVLDELDEIASETKTKAARLAREAIDADTSSYADERRRRYDSRSSKEAAYAGYWYLGGGHGSYNPHSTIRLNPSSPAISAIGSSSSGAGAGGSYSSFTPISDLVVGYSSASSYTPPSSSGSGSSFSGGGFSGGYSGGGGFSGSGSSSSF
;
A
#
# COMPACT_ATOMS: atom_id res chain seq x y z
N MET A 1 -19.89 -34.06 -32.70
CA MET A 1 -20.13 -33.69 -31.29
C MET A 1 -19.35 -32.41 -31.01
N GLU A 2 -20.03 -31.26 -30.98
CA GLU A 2 -19.42 -29.98 -30.64
C GLU A 2 -18.94 -30.01 -29.19
N GLN A 3 -17.63 -29.87 -28.97
CA GLN A 3 -17.11 -29.59 -27.63
C GLN A 3 -17.70 -28.27 -27.14
N SER A 4 -18.41 -28.30 -26.01
CA SER A 4 -19.05 -27.13 -25.43
C SER A 4 -18.04 -25.98 -25.25
N ARG A 5 -18.45 -24.75 -25.57
CA ARG A 5 -17.60 -23.54 -25.47
C ARG A 5 -16.92 -23.41 -24.09
N ILE A 6 -17.52 -23.99 -23.06
CA ILE A 6 -17.06 -24.05 -21.67
C ILE A 6 -15.85 -24.99 -21.46
N ALA A 7 -15.78 -26.12 -22.19
CA ALA A 7 -14.59 -26.98 -22.20
C ALA A 7 -13.40 -26.27 -22.87
N ARG A 8 -13.67 -25.44 -23.88
CA ARG A 8 -12.68 -24.63 -24.62
C ARG A 8 -12.12 -23.43 -23.83
N LEU A 9 -12.70 -23.10 -22.67
CA LEU A 9 -12.36 -21.94 -21.84
C LEU A 9 -11.59 -22.29 -20.55
N GLY A 10 -11.21 -23.56 -20.35
CA GLY A 10 -10.41 -24.00 -19.20
C GLY A 10 -11.21 -24.67 -18.07
N GLY A 11 -12.41 -25.16 -18.38
CA GLY A 11 -13.28 -25.92 -17.45
C GLY A 11 -14.31 -25.05 -16.73
N ALA A 12 -15.49 -25.60 -16.45
CA ALA A 12 -16.65 -24.86 -15.94
C ALA A 12 -16.37 -24.10 -14.62
N ARG A 13 -15.54 -24.67 -13.74
CA ARG A 13 -15.21 -24.06 -12.44
C ARG A 13 -14.34 -22.80 -12.56
N SER A 14 -13.38 -22.78 -13.49
CA SER A 14 -12.51 -21.61 -13.68
C SER A 14 -13.27 -20.46 -14.35
N VAL A 15 -14.14 -20.78 -15.31
CA VAL A 15 -15.02 -19.81 -15.97
C VAL A 15 -16.05 -19.24 -15.00
N ALA A 16 -16.65 -20.08 -14.14
CA ALA A 16 -17.58 -19.63 -13.12
C ALA A 16 -16.90 -18.70 -12.10
N ALA A 17 -15.71 -19.06 -11.62
CA ALA A 17 -14.95 -18.23 -10.69
C ALA A 17 -14.51 -16.89 -11.30
N PHE A 18 -14.10 -16.89 -12.58
CA PHE A 18 -13.75 -15.68 -13.32
C PHE A 18 -14.97 -14.76 -13.48
N THR A 19 -16.09 -15.34 -13.93
CA THR A 19 -17.34 -14.59 -14.14
C THR A 19 -17.86 -14.02 -12.84
N ALA A 20 -17.85 -14.80 -11.75
CA ALA A 20 -18.28 -14.35 -10.43
C ALA A 20 -17.44 -13.17 -9.91
N ASN A 21 -16.10 -13.24 -10.02
CA ASN A 21 -15.23 -12.15 -9.58
C ASN A 21 -15.47 -10.86 -10.39
N ILE A 22 -15.62 -10.96 -11.71
CA ILE A 22 -15.92 -9.78 -12.55
C ILE A 22 -17.29 -9.20 -12.20
N VAL A 23 -18.32 -10.03 -12.07
CA VAL A 23 -19.67 -9.57 -11.74
C VAL A 23 -19.71 -8.89 -10.38
N VAL A 24 -19.06 -9.46 -9.36
CA VAL A 24 -18.99 -8.85 -8.01
C VAL A 24 -18.24 -7.52 -8.04
N SER A 25 -17.09 -7.43 -8.72
CA SER A 25 -16.35 -6.18 -8.85
C SER A 25 -17.14 -5.10 -9.59
N LEU A 26 -17.81 -5.46 -10.68
CA LEU A 26 -18.67 -4.53 -11.43
C LEU A 26 -19.87 -4.08 -10.60
N ALA A 27 -20.47 -4.97 -9.81
CA ALA A 27 -21.56 -4.63 -8.91
C ALA A 27 -21.12 -3.61 -7.84
N LEU A 28 -19.94 -3.81 -7.23
CA LEU A 28 -19.37 -2.87 -6.25
C LEU A 28 -19.07 -1.49 -6.86
N ILE A 29 -18.54 -1.45 -8.08
CA ILE A 29 -18.27 -0.20 -8.80
C ILE A 29 -19.58 0.52 -9.15
N ALA A 30 -20.64 -0.22 -9.47
CA ALA A 30 -21.94 0.34 -9.84
C ALA A 30 -22.73 0.93 -8.66
N VAL A 31 -22.39 0.63 -7.39
CA VAL A 31 -23.08 1.18 -6.21
C VAL A 31 -23.07 2.71 -6.19
N LEU A 32 -21.91 3.33 -6.50
CA LEU A 32 -21.75 4.77 -6.47
C LEU A 32 -22.59 5.51 -7.53
N PRO A 33 -22.53 5.17 -8.84
CA PRO A 33 -23.38 5.83 -9.83
C PRO A 33 -24.86 5.55 -9.58
N ILE A 34 -25.24 4.38 -9.07
CA ILE A 34 -26.64 4.09 -8.71
C ILE A 34 -27.11 5.02 -7.57
N MET A 35 -26.30 5.24 -6.54
CA MET A 35 -26.65 6.19 -5.46
C MET A 35 -26.69 7.66 -5.93
N VAL A 36 -25.81 8.06 -6.84
CA VAL A 36 -25.77 9.44 -7.37
C VAL A 36 -26.94 9.71 -8.33
N ILE A 37 -27.33 8.70 -9.12
CA ILE A 37 -28.35 8.85 -10.17
C ILE A 37 -29.76 8.54 -9.64
N TRP A 38 -29.93 7.68 -8.62
CA TRP A 38 -31.24 7.32 -8.11
C TRP A 38 -31.76 8.34 -7.09
N PRO A 39 -32.80 9.13 -7.45
CA PRO A 39 -33.37 10.07 -6.51
C PRO A 39 -34.35 9.31 -5.63
N PHE A 40 -34.06 9.20 -4.33
CA PHE A 40 -35.13 9.00 -3.34
C PHE A 40 -35.95 10.31 -3.21
N GLY A 41 -36.48 10.79 -4.34
CA GLY A 41 -37.05 12.13 -4.54
C GLY A 41 -38.45 12.26 -3.95
N GLY A 42 -38.75 13.41 -3.36
CA GLY A 42 -40.01 13.67 -2.67
C GLY A 42 -41.23 13.53 -3.59
N SER A 43 -42.07 12.54 -3.32
CA SER A 43 -43.32 12.30 -4.04
C SER A 43 -44.54 12.89 -3.35
N HIS A 44 -44.39 13.36 -2.10
CA HIS A 44 -45.49 13.78 -1.25
C HIS A 44 -45.61 15.30 -1.23
N HIS A 45 -46.83 15.79 -1.33
CA HIS A 45 -47.18 17.17 -1.03
C HIS A 45 -47.58 17.24 0.44
N PRO A 46 -47.08 18.22 1.21
CA PRO A 46 -47.49 18.37 2.59
C PRO A 46 -48.91 18.93 2.66
N THR A 47 -49.63 18.60 3.72
CA THR A 47 -50.75 19.44 4.16
C THR A 47 -50.20 20.58 5.00
N VAL A 48 -50.79 21.77 4.90
CA VAL A 48 -50.22 22.97 5.53
C VAL A 48 -51.32 23.74 6.24
N GLU A 49 -51.02 24.17 7.46
CA GLU A 49 -51.83 25.12 8.23
C GLU A 49 -50.94 26.25 8.76
N VAL A 50 -51.51 27.43 8.91
CA VAL A 50 -50.78 28.63 9.35
C VAL A 50 -51.58 29.32 10.44
N HIS A 51 -50.96 29.45 11.61
CA HIS A 51 -51.47 30.11 12.78
C HIS A 51 -50.67 31.40 13.00
N ASP A 52 -51.18 32.51 12.46
CA ASP A 52 -50.50 33.82 12.53
C ASP A 52 -51.00 34.68 13.69
N GLU A 53 -50.64 34.32 14.92
CA GLU A 53 -51.04 35.05 16.13
C GLU A 53 -50.35 36.42 16.28
N ALA A 54 -49.22 36.62 15.60
CA ALA A 54 -48.50 37.89 15.56
C ALA A 54 -48.98 38.84 14.44
N GLY A 55 -49.81 38.37 13.50
CA GLY A 55 -50.33 39.16 12.38
C GLY A 55 -49.26 39.64 11.39
N VAL A 56 -48.19 38.84 11.19
CA VAL A 56 -47.03 39.21 10.35
C VAL A 56 -46.94 38.46 9.03
N LEU A 57 -47.81 37.47 8.78
CA LEU A 57 -47.76 36.61 7.60
C LEU A 57 -48.94 36.87 6.64
N GLN A 58 -48.71 36.57 5.37
CA GLN A 58 -49.76 36.43 4.37
C GLN A 58 -50.11 34.96 4.25
N THR A 59 -51.19 34.54 4.92
CA THR A 59 -51.53 33.14 5.16
C THR A 59 -51.80 32.35 3.88
N GLU A 60 -52.68 32.82 3.00
CA GLU A 60 -53.10 32.07 1.81
C GLU A 60 -51.95 31.83 0.82
N PRO A 61 -51.13 32.85 0.44
CA PRO A 61 -49.99 32.62 -0.45
C PRO A 61 -48.94 31.68 0.16
N LEU A 62 -48.72 31.77 1.48
CA LEU A 62 -47.75 30.93 2.18
C LEU A 62 -48.15 29.46 2.16
N ILE A 63 -49.45 29.18 2.35
CA ILE A 63 -50.01 27.83 2.27
C ILE A 63 -49.78 27.26 0.86
N GLU A 64 -50.13 27.99 -0.19
CA GLU A 64 -49.95 27.52 -1.58
C GLU A 64 -48.48 27.23 -1.91
N GLU A 65 -47.57 28.10 -1.46
CA GLU A 65 -46.13 27.95 -1.72
C GLU A 65 -45.53 26.74 -1.00
N ILE A 66 -45.89 26.50 0.27
CA ILE A 66 -45.42 25.33 1.02
C ILE A 66 -46.07 24.04 0.50
N GLN A 67 -47.36 24.04 0.14
CA GLN A 67 -48.04 22.88 -0.44
C GLN A 67 -47.46 22.48 -1.81
N ALA A 68 -46.95 23.44 -2.58
CA ALA A 68 -46.26 23.16 -3.84
C ALA A 68 -44.92 22.43 -3.66
N MET A 69 -44.34 22.45 -2.45
CA MET A 69 -43.08 21.78 -2.14
C MET A 69 -43.21 20.25 -2.14
N ARG A 70 -42.06 19.58 -2.30
CA ARG A 70 -41.95 18.12 -2.39
C ARG A 70 -41.24 17.57 -1.16
N PHE A 71 -41.97 16.85 -0.33
CA PHE A 71 -41.43 16.13 0.82
C PHE A 71 -41.25 14.64 0.49
N ARG A 72 -40.24 14.02 1.12
CA ARG A 72 -39.96 12.59 0.98
C ARG A 72 -40.96 11.73 1.74
N ASP A 73 -41.33 12.19 2.93
CA ASP A 73 -42.36 11.58 3.76
C ASP A 73 -43.68 12.36 3.64
N ASN A 74 -44.79 11.70 3.98
CA ASN A 74 -46.08 12.37 4.08
C ASN A 74 -46.12 13.17 5.38
N VAL A 75 -46.07 14.50 5.28
CA VAL A 75 -45.97 15.39 6.44
C VAL A 75 -47.08 16.43 6.49
N HIS A 76 -47.40 16.86 7.70
CA HIS A 76 -48.25 18.01 7.99
C HIS A 76 -47.37 19.15 8.51
N VAL A 77 -47.31 20.26 7.77
CA VAL A 77 -46.50 21.44 8.13
C VAL A 77 -47.40 22.48 8.78
N ALA A 78 -47.20 22.71 10.07
CA ALA A 78 -47.85 23.78 10.82
C ALA A 78 -46.90 24.97 10.95
N VAL A 79 -47.31 26.16 10.53
CA VAL A 79 -46.57 27.40 10.76
C VAL A 79 -47.21 28.13 11.94
N LEU A 80 -46.41 28.54 12.93
CA LEU A 80 -46.88 29.31 14.08
C LEU A 80 -46.09 30.60 14.24
N THR A 81 -46.78 31.73 14.33
CA THR A 81 -46.19 32.97 14.85
C THR A 81 -46.63 33.20 16.28
N VAL A 82 -45.71 33.59 17.17
CA VAL A 82 -46.01 33.83 18.59
C VAL A 82 -45.81 35.33 18.89
N PRO A 83 -46.86 36.06 19.33
CA PRO A 83 -46.74 37.47 19.71
C PRO A 83 -46.07 37.63 21.09
N GLY A 84 -45.56 38.83 21.36
CA GLY A 84 -45.02 39.19 22.67
C GLY A 84 -43.49 39.21 22.74
N TRP A 85 -42.97 40.21 23.45
CA TRP A 85 -41.54 40.42 23.72
C TRP A 85 -41.04 39.62 24.93
N ASP A 86 -41.94 39.10 25.76
CA ASP A 86 -41.70 38.35 27.00
C ASP A 86 -41.59 36.83 26.80
N VAL A 87 -41.52 36.37 25.55
CA VAL A 87 -41.32 34.95 25.23
C VAL A 87 -39.88 34.53 25.60
N ASP A 88 -39.68 34.04 26.82
CA ASP A 88 -38.39 33.57 27.34
C ASP A 88 -37.98 32.19 26.82
N ASN A 89 -38.92 31.27 26.61
CA ASN A 89 -38.67 29.97 26.00
C ASN A 89 -39.69 29.68 24.90
N LEU A 90 -39.24 29.72 23.64
CA LEU A 90 -40.12 29.46 22.49
C LEU A 90 -40.63 28.01 22.49
N ASN A 91 -39.87 27.05 23.03
CA ASN A 91 -40.30 25.65 23.11
C ASN A 91 -41.54 25.51 23.99
N ASP A 92 -41.56 26.21 25.14
CA ASP A 92 -42.67 26.16 26.08
C ASP A 92 -43.89 26.89 25.53
N ALA A 93 -43.69 28.05 24.89
CA ALA A 93 -44.77 28.81 24.25
C ALA A 93 -45.47 28.01 23.14
N VAL A 94 -44.70 27.30 22.30
CA VAL A 94 -45.27 26.44 21.24
C VAL A 94 -46.03 25.25 21.84
N LEU A 95 -45.49 24.63 22.90
CA LEU A 95 -46.18 23.55 23.61
C LEU A 95 -47.46 24.01 24.30
N GLU A 96 -47.45 25.20 24.90
CA GLU A 96 -48.63 25.81 25.52
C GLU A 96 -49.70 26.15 24.48
N TYR A 97 -49.29 26.71 23.33
CA TYR A 97 -50.17 26.97 22.20
C TYR A 97 -50.84 25.68 21.72
N ALA A 98 -50.04 24.63 21.46
CA ALA A 98 -50.52 23.32 21.02
C ALA A 98 -51.57 22.70 21.96
N ARG A 99 -51.44 22.93 23.28
CA ARG A 99 -52.37 22.41 24.28
C ARG A 99 -53.64 23.25 24.42
N SER A 100 -53.52 24.57 24.33
CA SER A 100 -54.64 25.51 24.49
C SER A 100 -55.53 25.57 23.26
N HIS A 101 -54.96 25.40 22.06
CA HIS A 101 -55.65 25.52 20.78
C HIS A 101 -55.88 24.16 20.11
N ALA A 102 -55.92 23.07 20.88
CA ALA A 102 -56.11 21.72 20.38
C ALA A 102 -57.44 21.49 19.62
N SER A 103 -58.40 22.41 19.74
CA SER A 103 -59.69 22.37 19.02
C SER A 103 -59.68 23.18 17.72
N ASP A 104 -58.63 23.95 17.45
CA ASP A 104 -58.57 24.93 16.36
C ASP A 104 -57.70 24.47 15.17
N THR A 105 -57.12 23.26 15.26
CA THR A 105 -56.33 22.63 14.20
C THR A 105 -57.04 21.41 13.62
N ASP A 106 -56.89 21.20 12.31
CA ASP A 106 -57.43 20.02 11.60
C ASP A 106 -56.64 18.74 11.93
N VAL A 107 -55.36 18.87 12.34
CA VAL A 107 -54.48 17.76 12.71
C VAL A 107 -53.98 17.99 14.13
N PRO A 108 -54.34 17.15 15.12
CA PRO A 108 -53.89 17.36 16.50
C PRO A 108 -52.37 17.47 16.61
N TRP A 109 -51.83 18.54 17.22
CA TRP A 109 -50.37 18.72 17.33
C TRP A 109 -49.73 17.78 18.36
N ILE A 110 -50.49 17.46 19.40
CA ILE A 110 -50.06 16.54 20.45
C ILE A 110 -50.54 15.14 20.11
N SER A 111 -49.63 14.17 20.19
CA SER A 111 -49.94 12.79 19.83
C SER A 111 -51.06 12.23 20.70
N THR A 112 -52.09 11.69 20.05
CA THR A 112 -53.23 11.05 20.73
C THR A 112 -52.84 9.75 21.42
N SER A 113 -51.76 9.10 20.98
CA SER A 113 -51.25 7.86 21.56
C SER A 113 -50.30 8.12 22.73
N ASN A 114 -49.54 9.21 22.69
CA ASN A 114 -48.66 9.62 23.77
C ASN A 114 -48.58 11.15 23.92
N PRO A 115 -49.24 11.74 24.94
CA PRO A 115 -49.31 13.19 25.10
C PRO A 115 -47.98 13.88 25.45
N ASN A 116 -46.90 13.10 25.60
CA ASN A 116 -45.55 13.62 25.78
C ASN A 116 -44.80 13.89 24.47
N TYR A 117 -45.37 13.59 23.31
CA TYR A 117 -44.74 13.79 22.00
C TYR A 117 -45.63 14.59 21.05
N TRP A 118 -44.99 15.21 20.05
CA TRP A 118 -45.67 15.75 18.87
C TRP A 118 -46.31 14.61 18.06
N SER A 119 -47.38 14.90 17.34
CA SER A 119 -48.04 13.90 16.49
C SER A 119 -47.16 13.40 15.36
N ASP A 120 -47.36 12.14 14.99
CA ASP A 120 -46.63 11.51 13.88
C ASP A 120 -46.88 12.27 12.57
N GLY A 121 -45.82 12.50 11.80
CA GLY A 121 -45.85 13.27 10.55
C GLY A 121 -45.95 14.79 10.73
N LEU A 122 -46.02 15.31 11.96
CA LEU A 122 -46.12 16.75 12.22
C LEU A 122 -44.77 17.45 12.11
N VAL A 123 -44.76 18.63 11.50
CA VAL A 123 -43.63 19.54 11.43
C VAL A 123 -44.11 20.94 11.80
N ILE A 124 -43.68 21.46 12.94
CA ILE A 124 -44.03 22.82 13.39
C ILE A 124 -42.87 23.75 13.09
N LEU A 125 -43.14 24.82 12.34
CA LEU A 125 -42.23 25.90 12.00
C LEU A 125 -42.64 27.15 12.76
N ALA A 126 -41.94 27.48 13.84
CA ALA A 126 -42.34 28.55 14.76
C ALA A 126 -41.40 29.76 14.69
N VAL A 127 -41.97 30.97 14.78
CA VAL A 127 -41.23 32.21 14.94
C VAL A 127 -41.91 33.11 15.96
N ALA A 128 -41.14 33.72 16.85
CA ALA A 128 -41.57 34.80 17.72
C ALA A 128 -40.90 36.10 17.23
N PRO A 129 -41.61 36.92 16.41
CA PRO A 129 -41.02 38.09 15.76
C PRO A 129 -40.46 39.11 16.76
N GLU A 130 -41.23 39.41 17.81
CA GLU A 130 -40.88 40.41 18.83
C GLU A 130 -39.76 39.93 19.77
N ALA A 131 -39.81 38.68 20.22
CA ALA A 131 -38.78 38.07 21.05
C ALA A 131 -37.52 37.61 20.27
N ARG A 132 -37.53 37.73 18.94
CA ARG A 132 -36.46 37.32 18.00
C ARG A 132 -36.00 35.87 18.18
N LYS A 133 -36.97 34.95 18.27
CA LYS A 133 -36.71 33.51 18.40
C LYS A 133 -37.33 32.73 17.24
N VAL A 134 -36.65 31.69 16.80
CA VAL A 134 -37.10 30.76 15.76
C VAL A 134 -36.98 29.34 16.29
N GLY A 135 -37.90 28.46 15.93
CA GLY A 135 -37.85 27.05 16.30
C GLY A 135 -38.46 26.14 15.25
N CYS A 136 -38.05 24.88 15.30
CA CYS A 136 -38.64 23.81 14.49
C CYS A 136 -38.85 22.56 15.36
N TYR A 137 -40.03 21.94 15.24
CA TYR A 137 -40.45 20.80 16.05
C TYR A 137 -41.03 19.71 15.16
N PHE A 138 -40.89 18.45 15.57
CA PHE A 138 -41.15 17.29 14.71
C PHE A 138 -41.84 16.18 15.49
N GLY A 139 -42.78 15.49 14.83
CA GLY A 139 -43.16 14.13 15.20
C GLY A 139 -41.94 13.21 15.22
N GLU A 140 -41.94 12.22 16.11
CA GLU A 140 -40.77 11.34 16.31
C GLU A 140 -40.38 10.55 15.06
N ASP A 141 -41.35 10.25 14.20
CA ASP A 141 -41.18 9.52 12.93
C ASP A 141 -40.51 10.35 11.83
N VAL A 142 -40.67 11.67 11.87
CA VAL A 142 -40.09 12.63 10.91
C VAL A 142 -39.00 13.51 11.54
N ALA A 143 -38.60 13.20 12.76
CA ALA A 143 -37.60 13.93 13.52
C ALA A 143 -36.23 13.91 12.84
N VAL A 144 -35.64 15.10 12.70
CA VAL A 144 -34.29 15.27 12.14
C VAL A 144 -33.26 15.52 13.25
N PRO A 145 -31.98 15.12 13.08
CA PRO A 145 -30.93 15.36 14.08
C PRO A 145 -30.74 16.85 14.39
N LEU A 146 -30.29 17.19 15.61
CA LEU A 146 -30.09 18.58 16.07
C LEU A 146 -29.30 19.47 15.10
N LYS A 147 -28.29 18.92 14.41
CA LYS A 147 -27.52 19.65 13.39
C LYS A 147 -28.40 20.12 12.22
N GLN A 148 -29.34 19.29 11.78
CA GLN A 148 -30.28 19.62 10.72
C GLN A 148 -31.36 20.59 11.22
N GLN A 149 -31.81 20.44 12.48
CA GLN A 149 -32.71 21.41 13.10
C GLN A 149 -32.10 22.83 13.13
N ALA A 150 -30.82 22.93 13.51
CA ALA A 150 -30.09 24.19 13.45
C ALA A 150 -29.98 24.73 12.02
N ALA A 151 -29.69 23.87 11.03
CA ALA A 151 -29.62 24.27 9.62
C ALA A 151 -30.97 24.76 9.06
N ILE A 152 -32.08 24.16 9.48
CA ILE A 152 -33.45 24.62 9.16
C ILE A 152 -33.66 26.02 9.73
N GLN A 153 -33.38 26.23 11.02
CA GLN A 153 -33.53 27.52 11.68
C GLN A 153 -32.64 28.59 11.01
N ASP A 154 -31.36 28.27 10.77
CA ASP A 154 -30.36 29.17 10.18
C ASP A 154 -30.74 29.62 8.76
N ALA A 155 -31.46 28.80 7.98
CA ALA A 155 -31.96 29.17 6.65
C ALA A 155 -32.89 30.39 6.70
N ALA A 156 -33.62 30.58 7.80
CA ALA A 156 -34.58 31.67 7.96
C ALA A 156 -34.00 32.91 8.68
N LYS A 157 -32.95 32.74 9.50
CA LYS A 157 -32.43 33.81 10.39
C LYS A 157 -32.07 35.10 9.67
N ASN A 158 -31.45 35.01 8.49
CA ASN A 158 -31.03 36.21 7.76
C ASN A 158 -32.22 37.05 7.27
N GLN A 159 -33.31 36.40 6.88
CA GLN A 159 -34.54 37.06 6.44
C GLN A 159 -35.32 37.60 7.64
N TYR A 160 -35.44 36.82 8.71
CA TYR A 160 -36.05 37.29 9.97
C TYR A 160 -35.31 38.49 10.57
N ARG A 161 -33.97 38.57 10.45
CA ARG A 161 -33.20 39.76 10.84
C ARG A 161 -33.61 41.02 10.08
N GLN A 162 -34.00 40.86 8.83
CA GLN A 162 -34.45 41.92 7.93
C GLN A 162 -35.97 42.19 8.03
N ALA A 163 -36.65 41.55 8.99
CA ALA A 163 -38.11 41.56 9.13
C ALA A 163 -38.87 40.99 7.91
N ASP A 164 -38.21 40.16 7.09
CA ASP A 164 -38.84 39.36 6.05
C ASP A 164 -39.34 38.05 6.66
N TRP A 165 -40.51 38.12 7.32
CA TRP A 165 -41.14 36.99 8.01
C TRP A 165 -41.65 35.93 7.02
N TYR A 166 -42.30 36.37 5.95
CA TYR A 166 -42.78 35.48 4.89
C TYR A 166 -41.64 34.70 4.24
N GLY A 167 -40.62 35.40 3.73
CA GLY A 167 -39.49 34.76 3.04
C GLY A 167 -38.68 33.87 3.98
N GLY A 168 -38.52 34.27 5.25
CA GLY A 168 -37.86 33.44 6.26
C GLY A 168 -38.60 32.13 6.51
N THR A 169 -39.94 32.15 6.60
CA THR A 169 -40.74 30.94 6.78
C THR A 169 -40.68 30.03 5.56
N VAL A 170 -40.74 30.58 4.34
CA VAL A 170 -40.57 29.81 3.09
C VAL A 170 -39.20 29.15 3.03
N SER A 171 -38.13 29.86 3.39
CA SER A 171 -36.77 29.29 3.46
C SER A 171 -36.66 28.18 4.48
N MET A 172 -37.32 28.33 5.64
CA MET A 172 -37.37 27.30 6.68
C MET A 172 -38.09 26.04 6.18
N ALA A 173 -39.24 26.20 5.53
CA ALA A 173 -40.02 25.11 4.94
C ALA A 173 -39.25 24.41 3.82
N THR A 174 -38.60 25.17 2.93
CA THR A 174 -37.78 24.64 1.84
C THR A 174 -36.62 23.80 2.37
N LYS A 175 -35.92 24.29 3.40
CA LYS A 175 -34.82 23.53 4.00
C LYS A 175 -35.33 22.28 4.69
N THR A 176 -36.49 22.36 5.34
CA THR A 176 -37.15 21.21 5.98
C THR A 176 -37.52 20.13 4.97
N ALA A 177 -38.08 20.50 3.80
CA ALA A 177 -38.38 19.58 2.71
C ALA A 177 -37.14 18.88 2.16
N ASP A 178 -35.99 19.57 2.10
CA ASP A 178 -34.73 18.99 1.64
C ASP A 178 -34.12 17.99 2.64
N VAL A 179 -34.38 18.12 3.94
CA VAL A 179 -33.73 17.28 4.96
C VAL A 179 -34.59 16.13 5.48
N ILE A 180 -35.92 16.25 5.48
CA ILE A 180 -36.83 15.17 5.91
C ILE A 180 -36.75 13.98 4.93
N GLY A 181 -36.71 12.76 5.48
CA GLY A 181 -36.66 11.48 4.74
C GLY A 181 -35.36 11.16 4.00
N ARG A 182 -34.25 11.88 4.27
CA ARG A 182 -32.93 11.56 3.67
C ARG A 182 -32.31 10.31 4.33
N PRO A 183 -32.00 9.23 3.57
CA PRO A 183 -31.36 8.05 4.14
C PRO A 183 -29.94 8.36 4.62
N GLY A 184 -29.69 8.11 5.91
CA GLY A 184 -28.42 8.39 6.57
C GLY A 184 -28.30 9.85 7.00
N GLY A 185 -28.88 10.20 8.16
CA GLY A 185 -28.88 11.54 8.78
C GLY A 185 -27.52 12.08 9.23
N GLY A 186 -26.47 11.89 8.43
CA GLY A 186 -25.14 12.49 8.58
C GLY A 186 -24.89 13.55 7.50
N ASP A 187 -23.76 14.26 7.62
CA ASP A 187 -23.28 15.24 6.65
C ASP A 187 -23.34 14.72 5.20
N GLU A 188 -23.56 15.63 4.24
CA GLU A 188 -23.49 15.33 2.80
C GLU A 188 -22.20 14.56 2.43
N ALA A 189 -21.11 14.79 3.16
CA ALA A 189 -19.87 14.06 3.01
C ALA A 189 -19.99 12.55 3.35
N THR A 190 -20.70 12.17 4.40
CA THR A 190 -20.76 10.77 4.87
C THR A 190 -21.56 9.87 3.92
N THR A 191 -22.61 10.42 3.29
CA THR A 191 -23.47 9.69 2.35
C THR A 191 -22.75 9.31 1.05
N TYR A 192 -21.77 10.11 0.62
CA TYR A 192 -20.97 9.82 -0.58
C TYR A 192 -19.63 9.12 -0.29
N VAL A 193 -19.07 9.29 0.91
CA VAL A 193 -17.77 8.66 1.28
C VAL A 193 -17.88 7.14 1.34
N LEU A 194 -18.93 6.59 1.92
CA LEU A 194 -19.09 5.13 2.04
C LEU A 194 -19.19 4.42 0.68
N PRO A 195 -20.06 4.83 -0.27
CA PRO A 195 -20.10 4.20 -1.59
C PRO A 195 -18.82 4.46 -2.40
N LEU A 196 -18.12 5.58 -2.17
CA LEU A 196 -16.83 5.85 -2.81
C LEU A 196 -15.77 4.85 -2.34
N ILE A 197 -15.72 4.54 -1.05
CA ILE A 197 -14.82 3.53 -0.50
C ILE A 197 -15.10 2.16 -1.16
N TRP A 198 -16.38 1.75 -1.25
CA TRP A 198 -16.75 0.47 -1.87
C TRP A 198 -16.42 0.42 -3.37
N ALA A 199 -16.64 1.51 -4.11
CA ALA A 199 -16.28 1.60 -5.52
C ALA A 199 -14.75 1.52 -5.71
N CYS A 200 -13.97 2.20 -4.86
CA CYS A 200 -12.51 2.12 -4.86
C CYS A 200 -12.02 0.70 -4.57
N ILE A 201 -12.59 0.01 -3.57
CA ILE A 201 -12.26 -1.39 -3.26
C ILE A 201 -12.56 -2.29 -4.46
N GLY A 202 -13.74 -2.13 -5.09
CA GLY A 202 -14.12 -2.89 -6.28
C GLY A 202 -13.15 -2.69 -7.46
N LEU A 203 -12.70 -1.45 -7.68
CA LEU A 203 -11.75 -1.10 -8.73
C LEU A 203 -10.35 -1.67 -8.46
N VAL A 204 -9.82 -1.50 -7.25
CA VAL A 204 -8.51 -2.05 -6.86
C VAL A 204 -8.51 -3.57 -6.97
N TRP A 205 -9.58 -4.24 -6.52
CA TRP A 205 -9.71 -5.68 -6.64
C TRP A 205 -9.73 -6.14 -8.11
N LEU A 206 -10.47 -5.46 -8.97
CA LEU A 206 -10.55 -5.76 -10.40
C LEU A 206 -9.19 -5.60 -11.09
N LEU A 207 -8.49 -4.49 -10.82
CA LEU A 207 -7.15 -4.23 -11.36
C LEU A 207 -6.15 -5.28 -10.89
N TYR A 208 -6.15 -5.61 -9.59
CA TYR A 208 -5.30 -6.67 -9.04
C TYR A 208 -5.59 -8.03 -9.69
N TYR A 209 -6.86 -8.37 -9.87
CA TYR A 209 -7.28 -9.64 -10.48
C TYR A 209 -6.86 -9.74 -11.95
N LEU A 210 -7.02 -8.66 -12.72
CA LEU A 210 -6.58 -8.59 -14.11
C LEU A 210 -5.05 -8.63 -14.22
N TRP A 211 -4.36 -7.81 -13.44
CA TRP A 211 -2.89 -7.79 -13.37
C TRP A 211 -2.34 -9.19 -13.12
N ARG A 212 -2.88 -9.92 -12.15
CA ARG A 212 -2.51 -11.30 -11.84
C ARG A 212 -2.58 -12.25 -13.04
N GLY A 213 -3.63 -12.16 -13.87
CA GLY A 213 -3.76 -13.00 -15.06
C GLY A 213 -2.79 -12.62 -16.17
N PHE A 214 -2.57 -11.31 -16.39
CA PHE A 214 -1.61 -10.81 -17.36
C PHE A 214 -0.17 -11.12 -16.95
N THR A 215 0.20 -10.95 -15.69
CA THR A 215 1.53 -11.29 -15.17
C THR A 215 1.81 -12.79 -15.27
N ALA A 216 0.83 -13.66 -14.98
CA ALA A 216 1.00 -15.10 -15.20
C ALA A 216 1.32 -15.43 -16.66
N ARG A 217 0.68 -14.72 -17.60
CA ARG A 217 0.92 -14.90 -19.05
C ARG A 217 2.27 -14.34 -19.49
N SER A 218 2.69 -13.18 -18.98
CA SER A 218 4.01 -12.59 -19.26
C SER A 218 5.13 -13.49 -18.75
N ARG A 219 5.05 -13.94 -17.50
CA ARG A 219 6.03 -14.83 -16.88
C ARG A 219 6.14 -16.17 -17.58
N ALA A 220 5.03 -16.74 -18.04
CA ALA A 220 5.08 -17.95 -18.84
C ALA A 220 5.69 -17.72 -20.23
N HIS A 221 5.49 -16.55 -20.84
CA HIS A 221 6.17 -16.18 -22.09
C HIS A 221 7.69 -15.97 -21.88
N GLU A 222 8.10 -15.33 -20.79
CA GLU A 222 9.52 -15.16 -20.42
C GLU A 222 10.16 -16.52 -20.12
N ALA A 223 9.48 -17.37 -19.34
CA ALA A 223 9.93 -18.73 -19.05
C ALA A 223 10.03 -19.60 -20.31
N LEU A 224 9.13 -19.42 -21.30
CA LEU A 224 9.21 -20.09 -22.60
C LEU A 224 10.41 -19.60 -23.44
N ARG A 225 10.79 -18.31 -23.36
CA ARG A 225 11.98 -17.80 -24.04
C ARG A 225 13.25 -18.42 -23.47
N HIS A 226 13.43 -18.37 -22.14
CA HIS A 226 14.58 -18.99 -21.48
C HIS A 226 14.61 -20.51 -21.71
N TYR A 227 13.47 -21.20 -21.67
CA TYR A 227 13.41 -22.63 -21.99
C TYR A 227 13.75 -22.94 -23.45
N SER A 228 13.29 -22.13 -24.42
CA SER A 228 13.59 -22.33 -25.84
C SER A 228 15.07 -22.13 -26.20
N GLN A 229 15.76 -21.24 -25.47
CA GLN A 229 17.19 -21.02 -25.63
C GLN A 229 18.00 -22.20 -25.05
N VAL A 230 17.65 -22.64 -23.83
CA VAL A 230 18.27 -23.81 -23.16
C VAL A 230 18.08 -25.12 -23.93
N THR A 231 16.98 -25.30 -24.67
CA THR A 231 16.76 -26.54 -25.46
C THR A 231 17.61 -26.57 -26.73
N HIS A 232 18.05 -25.41 -27.25
CA HIS A 232 18.90 -25.32 -28.43
C HIS A 232 20.39 -25.44 -28.08
N ASP A 233 20.78 -25.02 -26.87
CA ASP A 233 22.18 -24.99 -26.43
C ASP A 233 22.60 -26.19 -25.55
N TYR A 234 21.67 -27.09 -25.20
CA TYR A 234 21.96 -28.28 -24.38
C TYR A 234 23.05 -29.20 -24.97
N GLU A 235 23.04 -29.41 -26.29
CA GLU A 235 24.06 -30.23 -26.97
C GLU A 235 25.45 -29.55 -26.95
N THR A 236 25.50 -28.21 -27.03
CA THR A 236 26.75 -27.44 -26.90
C THR A 236 27.28 -27.42 -25.48
N THR A 237 26.40 -27.37 -24.47
CA THR A 237 26.79 -27.38 -23.05
C THR A 237 27.27 -28.75 -22.59
N GLU A 238 26.68 -29.85 -23.08
CA GLU A 238 27.19 -31.20 -22.81
C GLU A 238 28.59 -31.41 -23.42
N LEU A 239 28.85 -30.81 -24.59
CA LEU A 239 30.16 -30.85 -25.26
C LEU A 239 31.19 -29.98 -24.53
N LEU A 240 30.81 -28.80 -24.03
CA LEU A 240 31.67 -27.91 -23.23
C LEU A 240 31.95 -28.46 -21.83
N ALA A 241 30.96 -29.07 -21.17
CA ALA A 241 31.15 -29.70 -19.86
C ALA A 241 32.18 -30.84 -19.93
N GLY A 242 32.24 -31.57 -21.05
CA GLY A 242 33.27 -32.59 -21.31
C GLY A 242 34.69 -32.06 -21.51
N THR A 243 34.87 -30.73 -21.64
CA THR A 243 36.17 -30.08 -21.80
C THR A 243 36.68 -29.43 -20.50
N ILE A 244 35.90 -29.46 -19.42
CA ILE A 244 36.29 -28.91 -18.12
C ILE A 244 37.24 -29.88 -17.40
N PRO A 245 38.44 -29.45 -16.97
CA PRO A 245 39.34 -30.29 -16.19
C PRO A 245 38.71 -30.63 -14.83
N GLU A 246 38.44 -31.92 -14.56
CA GLU A 246 37.89 -32.38 -13.26
C GLU A 246 38.96 -32.47 -12.15
N ASP A 247 40.24 -32.35 -12.50
CA ASP A 247 41.39 -32.39 -11.61
C ASP A 247 41.69 -31.06 -10.90
N GLU A 248 41.03 -29.96 -11.30
CA GLU A 248 41.16 -28.64 -10.68
C GLU A 248 40.00 -28.33 -9.69
N PRO A 249 40.25 -27.64 -8.55
CA PRO A 249 39.23 -27.36 -7.54
C PRO A 249 38.00 -26.60 -8.06
N HIS A 250 38.22 -25.60 -8.94
CA HIS A 250 37.16 -24.78 -9.54
C HIS A 250 36.39 -25.55 -10.62
N GLY A 251 37.07 -26.37 -11.43
CA GLY A 251 36.44 -27.26 -12.41
C GLY A 251 35.57 -28.34 -11.76
N ALA A 252 36.06 -28.96 -10.68
CA ALA A 252 35.31 -29.95 -9.89
C ALA A 252 34.06 -29.34 -9.23
N GLN A 253 34.13 -28.10 -8.76
CA GLN A 253 32.98 -27.37 -8.20
C GLN A 253 31.90 -27.13 -9.26
N VAL A 254 32.28 -26.68 -10.46
CA VAL A 254 31.34 -26.44 -11.56
C VAL A 254 30.71 -27.76 -12.04
N MET A 255 31.47 -28.85 -12.06
CA MET A 255 30.95 -30.17 -12.39
C MET A 255 29.93 -30.70 -11.35
N ALA A 256 30.14 -30.42 -10.06
CA ALA A 256 29.15 -30.72 -9.03
C ALA A 256 27.82 -29.96 -9.26
N ARG A 257 27.91 -28.70 -9.72
CA ARG A 257 26.73 -27.89 -10.11
C ARG A 257 26.04 -28.47 -11.33
N TYR A 258 26.81 -28.91 -12.33
CA TYR A 258 26.28 -29.53 -13.55
C TYR A 258 25.51 -30.83 -13.26
N ARG A 259 26.02 -31.68 -12.36
CA ARG A 259 25.33 -32.92 -11.95
C ARG A 259 23.98 -32.62 -11.28
N TRP A 260 23.91 -31.57 -10.44
CA TRP A 260 22.64 -31.12 -9.87
C TRP A 260 21.68 -30.60 -10.96
N PHE A 261 22.19 -29.80 -11.89
CA PHE A 261 21.42 -29.26 -13.02
C PHE A 261 20.83 -30.32 -13.92
N ARG A 262 21.58 -31.38 -14.27
CA ARG A 262 21.05 -32.52 -15.03
C ARG A 262 19.80 -33.10 -14.35
N SER A 263 19.85 -33.28 -13.03
CA SER A 263 18.71 -33.81 -12.27
C SER A 263 17.52 -32.84 -12.19
N GLU A 264 17.77 -31.53 -12.18
CA GLU A 264 16.74 -30.49 -12.06
C GLU A 264 16.12 -30.15 -13.41
N TYR A 265 16.90 -30.19 -14.50
CA TYR A 265 16.44 -30.04 -15.88
C TYR A 265 15.39 -31.10 -16.24
N GLU A 266 15.60 -32.36 -15.83
CA GLU A 266 14.60 -33.42 -16.03
C GLU A 266 13.29 -33.13 -15.29
N LYS A 267 13.37 -32.61 -14.06
CA LYS A 267 12.17 -32.24 -13.27
C LYS A 267 11.46 -31.02 -13.85
N VAL A 268 12.21 -30.04 -14.35
CA VAL A 268 11.67 -28.84 -15.01
C VAL A 268 11.01 -29.22 -16.34
N THR A 269 11.60 -30.13 -17.10
CA THR A 269 11.01 -30.65 -18.34
C THR A 269 9.71 -31.42 -18.06
N ARG A 270 9.69 -32.28 -17.04
CA ARG A 270 8.45 -32.95 -16.60
C ARG A 270 7.41 -31.95 -16.09
N SER A 271 7.81 -30.93 -15.34
CA SER A 271 6.87 -29.94 -14.82
C SER A 271 6.31 -29.01 -15.91
N TRP A 272 7.08 -28.73 -16.97
CA TRP A 272 6.58 -28.10 -18.20
C TRP A 272 5.58 -29.00 -18.95
N GLN A 273 5.88 -30.29 -19.08
CA GLN A 273 4.95 -31.28 -19.67
C GLN A 273 3.64 -31.37 -18.86
N ASP A 274 3.72 -31.38 -17.52
CA ASP A 274 2.58 -31.40 -16.59
C ASP A 274 1.86 -30.04 -16.46
N PHE A 275 2.52 -28.94 -16.81
CA PHE A 275 1.92 -27.62 -16.85
C PHE A 275 1.02 -27.45 -18.08
N GLY A 276 1.37 -28.11 -19.19
CA GLY A 276 0.61 -28.05 -20.44
C GLY A 276 0.41 -26.62 -20.93
N SER A 277 -0.61 -26.40 -21.76
CA SER A 277 -1.03 -25.05 -22.18
C SER A 277 -2.30 -24.64 -21.42
N PRO A 278 -2.22 -23.85 -20.32
CA PRO A 278 -3.41 -23.37 -19.62
C PRO A 278 -4.34 -22.63 -20.58
N TYR A 279 -5.63 -22.96 -20.58
CA TYR A 279 -6.60 -22.34 -21.49
C TYR A 279 -7.29 -21.14 -20.81
N ARG A 280 -7.12 -19.96 -21.41
CA ARG A 280 -7.86 -18.69 -21.17
C ARG A 280 -8.16 -18.37 -19.69
N ALA A 281 -9.31 -18.76 -19.14
CA ALA A 281 -9.72 -18.37 -17.79
C ALA A 281 -8.83 -19.01 -16.69
N GLN A 282 -8.13 -20.11 -16.99
CA GLN A 282 -7.21 -20.75 -16.05
C GLN A 282 -6.01 -19.86 -15.67
N TRP A 283 -5.60 -18.93 -16.55
CA TRP A 283 -4.49 -18.00 -16.29
C TRP A 283 -4.72 -17.09 -15.06
N PHE A 284 -5.98 -16.88 -14.69
CA PHE A 284 -6.36 -16.02 -13.54
C PHE A 284 -6.34 -16.78 -12.20
N GLY A 285 -6.02 -18.07 -12.18
CA GLY A 285 -5.88 -18.87 -10.96
C GLY A 285 -4.57 -18.62 -10.19
N MET A 286 -4.60 -18.63 -8.84
CA MET A 286 -3.41 -18.41 -8.00
C MET A 286 -2.40 -19.53 -8.21
N SER A 287 -2.91 -20.75 -8.40
CA SER A 287 -2.10 -21.94 -8.66
C SER A 287 -1.32 -21.81 -9.96
N VAL A 288 -1.91 -21.21 -11.01
CA VAL A 288 -1.24 -21.02 -12.30
C VAL A 288 -0.18 -19.94 -12.21
N LEU A 289 -0.45 -18.80 -11.55
CA LEU A 289 0.58 -17.77 -11.31
C LEU A 289 1.74 -18.31 -10.49
N ARG A 290 1.47 -19.07 -9.41
CA ARG A 290 2.51 -19.68 -8.57
C ARG A 290 3.36 -20.66 -9.36
N ARG A 291 2.72 -21.59 -10.09
CA ARG A 291 3.42 -22.57 -10.94
C ARG A 291 4.23 -21.89 -12.05
N ALA A 292 3.68 -20.86 -12.70
CA ALA A 292 4.39 -20.12 -13.75
C ALA A 292 5.60 -19.35 -13.20
N THR A 293 5.45 -18.69 -12.03
CA THR A 293 6.56 -17.97 -11.38
C THR A 293 7.64 -18.96 -10.87
N GLU A 294 7.24 -20.14 -10.40
CA GLU A 294 8.16 -21.21 -10.02
C GLU A 294 8.91 -21.78 -11.24
N LEU A 295 8.21 -22.00 -12.35
CA LEU A 295 8.81 -22.42 -13.61
C LEU A 295 9.79 -21.39 -14.16
N GLU A 296 9.42 -20.11 -14.17
CA GLU A 296 10.28 -19.00 -14.59
C GLU A 296 11.56 -18.91 -13.76
N LYS A 297 11.43 -18.94 -12.43
CA LYS A 297 12.60 -18.95 -11.53
C LYS A 297 13.50 -20.15 -11.79
N ARG A 298 12.91 -21.34 -11.99
CA ARG A 298 13.69 -22.55 -12.29
C ARG A 298 14.34 -22.48 -13.68
N SER A 299 13.69 -21.94 -14.70
CA SER A 299 14.29 -21.77 -16.03
C SER A 299 15.41 -20.72 -16.02
N ALA A 300 15.26 -19.61 -15.30
CA ALA A 300 16.32 -18.62 -15.16
C ALA A 300 17.53 -19.17 -14.39
N LEU A 301 17.28 -20.03 -13.39
CA LEU A 301 18.36 -20.77 -12.70
C LEU A 301 19.09 -21.76 -13.63
N LEU A 302 18.39 -22.36 -14.59
CA LEU A 302 19.02 -23.23 -15.59
C LEU A 302 19.89 -22.41 -16.56
N ASP A 303 19.33 -21.33 -17.13
CA ASP A 303 20.01 -20.41 -18.05
C ASP A 303 21.30 -19.83 -17.45
N SER A 304 21.23 -19.32 -16.22
CA SER A 304 22.41 -18.81 -15.52
C SER A 304 23.48 -19.87 -15.24
N LEU A 305 23.12 -21.14 -15.07
CA LEU A 305 24.13 -22.19 -14.89
C LEU A 305 24.77 -22.59 -16.22
N ASP A 306 24.01 -22.56 -17.31
CA ASP A 306 24.52 -22.75 -18.67
C ASP A 306 25.63 -21.73 -18.97
N ASP A 307 25.37 -20.45 -18.66
CA ASP A 307 26.35 -19.37 -18.76
C ASP A 307 27.61 -19.63 -17.91
N VAL A 308 27.45 -20.16 -16.69
CA VAL A 308 28.60 -20.50 -15.81
C VAL A 308 29.45 -21.61 -16.43
N ILE A 309 28.83 -22.64 -16.99
CA ILE A 309 29.54 -23.76 -17.62
C ILE A 309 30.29 -23.27 -18.86
N ALA A 310 29.63 -22.47 -19.70
CA ALA A 310 30.24 -21.86 -20.88
C ALA A 310 31.40 -20.93 -20.51
N ASN A 311 31.22 -20.08 -19.49
CA ASN A 311 32.27 -19.20 -18.96
C ASN A 311 33.44 -20.00 -18.40
N THR A 312 33.18 -21.07 -17.65
CA THR A 312 34.22 -21.94 -17.07
C THR A 312 35.04 -22.62 -18.16
N ALA A 313 34.37 -23.24 -19.14
CA ALA A 313 35.04 -23.90 -20.26
C ALA A 313 35.84 -22.89 -21.12
N THR A 314 35.28 -21.70 -21.34
CA THR A 314 35.95 -20.64 -22.11
C THR A 314 37.19 -20.13 -21.37
N PHE A 315 37.10 -19.89 -20.06
CA PHE A 315 38.18 -19.32 -19.26
C PHE A 315 39.29 -20.34 -18.96
N LEU A 316 38.95 -21.53 -18.47
CA LEU A 316 39.93 -22.59 -18.18
C LEU A 316 40.54 -23.16 -19.47
N GLY A 317 39.75 -23.29 -20.54
CA GLY A 317 40.21 -23.72 -21.85
C GLY A 317 40.91 -22.61 -22.66
N ARG A 318 41.02 -21.39 -22.11
CA ARG A 318 41.65 -20.22 -22.76
C ARG A 318 41.11 -19.93 -24.17
N SER A 319 39.82 -20.21 -24.37
CA SER A 319 39.14 -20.06 -25.65
C SER A 319 38.89 -18.58 -25.99
N PRO A 320 38.64 -18.23 -27.26
CA PRO A 320 38.29 -16.85 -27.64
C PRO A 320 37.10 -16.32 -26.82
N GLY A 321 37.23 -15.14 -26.21
CA GLY A 321 36.24 -14.56 -25.30
C GLY A 321 36.56 -14.67 -23.81
N TRP A 322 37.70 -15.28 -23.45
CA TRP A 322 38.18 -15.38 -22.06
C TRP A 322 38.34 -14.02 -21.37
N ASP A 323 38.62 -12.96 -22.12
CA ASP A 323 38.77 -11.56 -21.65
C ASP A 323 37.47 -11.04 -21.04
N ARG A 324 36.32 -11.37 -21.65
CA ARG A 324 34.99 -10.99 -21.14
C ARG A 324 34.63 -11.76 -19.87
N VAL A 325 34.94 -13.06 -19.85
CA VAL A 325 34.74 -13.90 -18.66
C VAL A 325 35.59 -13.39 -17.51
N TRP A 326 36.84 -13.04 -17.78
CA TRP A 326 37.76 -12.46 -16.81
C TRP A 326 37.24 -11.14 -16.23
N ALA A 327 36.76 -10.22 -17.06
CA ALA A 327 36.14 -8.98 -16.60
C ALA A 327 34.89 -9.22 -15.73
N ASN A 328 34.10 -10.25 -16.06
CA ASN A 328 32.94 -10.67 -15.26
C ASN A 328 33.35 -11.25 -13.90
N GLU A 329 34.44 -12.04 -13.84
CA GLU A 329 34.99 -12.61 -12.60
C GLU A 329 35.62 -11.57 -11.67
N GLN A 330 36.20 -10.49 -12.21
CA GLN A 330 36.74 -9.39 -11.41
C GLN A 330 35.65 -8.55 -10.74
N GLY A 331 34.46 -8.49 -11.35
CA GLY A 331 33.34 -7.63 -10.94
C GLY A 331 33.02 -7.67 -9.44
N PRO A 332 32.79 -8.85 -8.83
CA PRO A 332 32.48 -8.95 -7.41
C PRO A 332 33.59 -8.41 -6.49
N VAL A 333 34.86 -8.67 -6.83
CA VAL A 333 36.01 -8.18 -6.04
C VAL A 333 36.13 -6.67 -6.15
N LEU A 334 35.91 -6.10 -7.34
CA LEU A 334 35.91 -4.65 -7.54
C LEU A 334 34.76 -3.96 -6.78
N GLU A 335 33.59 -4.59 -6.72
CA GLU A 335 32.44 -4.10 -5.92
C GLU A 335 32.73 -4.17 -4.41
N ASP A 336 33.43 -5.21 -3.94
CA ASP A 336 33.84 -5.35 -2.54
C ASP A 336 34.93 -4.34 -2.15
N LEU A 337 35.93 -4.12 -3.01
CA LEU A 337 36.95 -3.08 -2.83
C LEU A 337 36.32 -1.67 -2.82
N GLN A 338 35.33 -1.43 -3.67
CA GLN A 338 34.53 -0.21 -3.64
C GLN A 338 33.77 -0.05 -2.32
N SER A 339 33.17 -1.13 -1.82
CA SER A 339 32.45 -1.14 -0.55
C SER A 339 33.39 -0.84 0.63
N LEU A 340 34.58 -1.45 0.67
CA LEU A 340 35.60 -1.12 1.66
C LEU A 340 36.01 0.36 1.60
N ARG A 341 36.22 0.91 0.40
CA ARG A 341 36.54 2.34 0.25
C ARG A 341 35.40 3.25 0.74
N ARG A 342 34.14 2.86 0.52
CA ARG A 342 32.97 3.59 1.06
C ARG A 342 32.95 3.53 2.58
N LEU A 343 33.19 2.37 3.18
CA LEU A 343 33.31 2.22 4.63
C LEU A 343 34.38 3.16 5.21
N CYS A 344 35.57 3.21 4.61
CA CYS A 344 36.62 4.16 5.03
C CYS A 344 36.15 5.63 4.91
N HIS A 345 35.29 5.96 3.94
CA HIS A 345 34.77 7.33 3.81
C HIS A 345 33.73 7.65 4.86
N GLU A 346 32.82 6.72 5.16
CA GLU A 346 31.82 6.87 6.22
C GLU A 346 32.47 7.03 7.60
N ILE A 347 33.48 6.20 7.91
CA ILE A 347 34.24 6.29 9.16
C ILE A 347 34.94 7.64 9.29
N ASP A 348 35.63 8.11 8.25
CA ASP A 348 36.31 9.41 8.26
C ASP A 348 35.33 10.59 8.44
N SER A 349 34.07 10.43 8.03
CA SER A 349 33.02 11.44 8.19
C SER A 349 32.31 11.41 9.55
N SER A 350 32.60 10.40 10.37
CA SER A 350 31.97 10.17 11.67
C SER A 350 32.85 10.64 12.83
N ASP A 351 32.28 10.76 14.02
CA ASP A 351 33.00 11.12 15.25
C ASP A 351 34.14 10.13 15.59
N ALA A 352 34.11 8.90 15.03
CA ALA A 352 35.19 7.92 15.17
C ALA A 352 36.52 8.39 14.56
N ALA A 353 36.48 9.36 13.62
CA ALA A 353 37.66 9.96 13.02
C ALA A 353 38.46 10.86 13.98
N GLU A 354 37.88 11.29 15.11
CA GLU A 354 38.60 12.02 16.16
C GLU A 354 39.70 11.17 16.81
N SER A 355 39.57 9.84 16.73
CA SER A 355 40.63 8.91 17.09
C SER A 355 41.69 8.86 15.99
N GLY A 356 42.84 9.48 16.24
CA GLY A 356 43.95 9.54 15.28
C GLY A 356 44.44 8.18 14.77
N SER A 357 44.28 7.09 15.54
CA SER A 357 44.63 5.74 15.08
C SER A 357 43.66 5.21 14.01
N ILE A 358 42.35 5.48 14.14
CA ILE A 358 41.34 5.05 13.17
C ILE A 358 41.53 5.78 11.84
N ALA A 359 41.85 7.08 11.88
CA ALA A 359 42.15 7.87 10.70
C ALA A 359 43.42 7.42 9.95
N GLU A 360 44.42 6.88 10.64
CA GLU A 360 45.59 6.28 9.98
C GLU A 360 45.24 4.91 9.38
N HIS A 361 44.48 4.06 10.09
CA HIS A 361 44.02 2.78 9.54
C HIS A 361 43.13 2.95 8.30
N THR A 362 42.23 3.95 8.25
CA THR A 362 41.43 4.21 7.04
C THR A 362 42.28 4.65 5.85
N LYS A 363 43.42 5.33 6.07
CA LYS A 363 44.39 5.67 5.01
C LYS A 363 45.13 4.43 4.51
N GLU A 364 45.64 3.59 5.42
CA GLU A 364 46.31 2.32 5.10
C GLU A 364 45.39 1.44 4.25
N GLU A 365 44.12 1.29 4.63
CA GLU A 365 43.16 0.48 3.89
C GLU A 365 42.84 1.06 2.50
N ARG A 366 42.80 2.40 2.34
CA ARG A 366 42.63 3.04 1.03
C ARG A 366 43.85 2.82 0.12
N GLU A 367 45.06 2.83 0.66
CA GLU A 367 46.28 2.52 -0.08
C GLU A 367 46.31 1.05 -0.49
N TRP A 368 45.92 0.15 0.42
CA TRP A 368 45.76 -1.26 0.12
C TRP A 368 44.75 -1.51 -0.99
N VAL A 369 43.58 -0.85 -0.98
CA VAL A 369 42.58 -0.93 -2.07
C VAL A 369 43.17 -0.49 -3.41
N ARG A 370 44.00 0.57 -3.45
CA ARG A 370 44.66 1.01 -4.69
C ARG A 370 45.68 -0.03 -5.17
N SER A 371 46.48 -0.58 -4.26
CA SER A 371 47.46 -1.63 -4.56
C SER A 371 46.79 -2.89 -5.11
N ARG A 372 45.68 -3.35 -4.49
CA ARG A 372 44.92 -4.51 -4.99
C ARG A 372 44.25 -4.25 -6.33
N LYS A 373 43.74 -3.04 -6.58
CA LYS A 373 43.24 -2.67 -7.90
C LYS A 373 44.36 -2.78 -8.96
N GLN A 374 45.53 -2.23 -8.68
CA GLN A 374 46.67 -2.33 -9.60
C GLN A 374 47.08 -3.79 -9.84
N ARG A 375 47.06 -4.63 -8.80
CA ARG A 375 47.33 -6.07 -8.94
C ARG A 375 46.31 -6.79 -9.84
N LEU A 376 45.04 -6.41 -9.82
CA LEU A 376 44.02 -6.95 -10.75
C LEU A 376 44.35 -6.57 -12.21
N ASP A 377 44.78 -5.33 -12.44
CA ASP A 377 45.22 -4.86 -13.76
C ASP A 377 46.49 -5.62 -14.23
N ASP A 378 47.44 -5.88 -13.33
CA ASP A 378 48.65 -6.66 -13.60
C ASP A 378 48.33 -8.14 -13.91
N MET A 379 47.37 -8.75 -13.20
CA MET A 379 46.91 -10.11 -13.47
C MET A 379 46.22 -10.22 -14.84
N THR A 380 45.49 -9.19 -15.25
CA THR A 380 44.91 -9.11 -16.60
C THR A 380 46.00 -9.18 -17.65
N SER A 381 47.04 -8.36 -17.52
CA SER A 381 48.20 -8.36 -18.43
C SER A 381 48.95 -9.71 -18.41
N SER A 382 49.09 -10.30 -17.23
CA SER A 382 49.76 -11.60 -17.08
C SER A 382 48.97 -12.78 -17.68
N LEU A 383 47.64 -12.68 -17.70
CA LEU A 383 46.76 -13.63 -18.39
C LEU A 383 46.88 -13.48 -19.91
N GLU A 384 46.95 -12.25 -20.43
CA GLU A 384 47.17 -11.95 -21.86
C GLU A 384 48.49 -12.53 -22.35
N ASP A 385 49.56 -12.38 -21.56
CA ASP A 385 50.91 -12.81 -21.90
C ASP A 385 51.18 -14.31 -21.67
N GLY A 386 50.19 -15.07 -21.16
CA GLY A 386 50.35 -16.50 -20.93
C GLY A 386 51.08 -16.88 -19.64
N SER A 387 51.59 -15.90 -18.88
CA SER A 387 52.49 -16.13 -17.74
C SER A 387 51.79 -16.63 -16.49
N LEU A 388 50.50 -16.28 -16.32
CA LEU A 388 49.62 -16.79 -15.28
C LEU A 388 48.60 -17.77 -15.85
N GLN A 389 48.31 -18.83 -15.10
CA GLN A 389 47.28 -19.80 -15.43
C GLN A 389 45.90 -19.32 -14.95
N PRO A 390 44.80 -19.61 -15.68
CA PRO A 390 43.45 -19.20 -15.29
C PRO A 390 43.06 -19.59 -13.86
N SER A 391 43.40 -20.81 -13.42
CA SER A 391 43.10 -21.31 -12.08
C SER A 391 43.83 -20.53 -10.97
N ALA A 392 45.12 -20.26 -11.15
CA ALA A 392 45.93 -19.50 -10.19
C ALA A 392 45.38 -18.07 -9.98
N VAL A 393 44.82 -17.48 -11.03
CA VAL A 393 44.23 -16.14 -10.94
C VAL A 393 42.88 -16.16 -10.20
N LEU A 394 42.07 -17.22 -10.35
CA LEU A 394 40.84 -17.38 -9.55
C LEU A 394 41.16 -17.55 -8.06
N ASP A 395 42.21 -18.30 -7.73
CA ASP A 395 42.68 -18.46 -6.35
C ASP A 395 43.13 -17.11 -5.76
N GLU A 396 43.85 -16.31 -6.53
CA GLU A 396 44.26 -14.96 -6.09
C GLU A 396 43.05 -14.03 -5.90
N LEU A 397 42.01 -14.14 -6.74
CA LEU A 397 40.77 -13.40 -6.53
C LEU A 397 40.02 -13.83 -5.26
N ASP A 398 40.07 -15.10 -4.88
CA ASP A 398 39.47 -15.60 -3.64
C ASP A 398 40.25 -15.13 -2.40
N GLU A 399 41.58 -15.08 -2.50
CA GLU A 399 42.43 -14.49 -1.48
C GLU A 399 42.10 -13.00 -1.29
N ILE A 400 42.04 -12.22 -2.38
CA ILE A 400 41.68 -10.79 -2.32
C ILE A 400 40.29 -10.60 -1.72
N ALA A 401 39.29 -11.40 -2.11
CA ALA A 401 37.93 -11.31 -1.56
C ALA A 401 37.91 -11.59 -0.03
N SER A 402 38.63 -12.63 0.41
CA SER A 402 38.75 -13.01 1.82
C SER A 402 39.47 -11.94 2.65
N GLU A 403 40.58 -11.41 2.14
CA GLU A 403 41.32 -10.30 2.76
C GLU A 403 40.46 -9.05 2.87
N THR A 404 39.77 -8.67 1.78
CA THR A 404 38.87 -7.50 1.77
C THR A 404 37.80 -7.63 2.84
N LYS A 405 37.17 -8.80 2.95
CA LYS A 405 36.12 -9.07 3.97
C LYS A 405 36.66 -8.99 5.38
N THR A 406 37.84 -9.57 5.62
CA THR A 406 38.50 -9.54 6.93
C THR A 406 38.84 -8.11 7.33
N LYS A 407 39.42 -7.33 6.41
CA LYS A 407 39.77 -5.92 6.61
C LYS A 407 38.54 -5.06 6.87
N ALA A 408 37.50 -5.20 6.06
CA ALA A 408 36.25 -4.46 6.26
C ALA A 408 35.59 -4.78 7.61
N ALA A 409 35.52 -6.06 7.99
CA ALA A 409 34.92 -6.48 9.25
C ALA A 409 35.72 -6.00 10.47
N ARG A 410 37.06 -6.02 10.37
CA ARG A 410 37.95 -5.48 11.39
C ARG A 410 37.77 -3.98 11.52
N LEU A 411 37.86 -3.24 10.41
CA LEU A 411 37.76 -1.78 10.37
C LEU A 411 36.41 -1.28 10.91
N ALA A 412 35.29 -1.89 10.49
CA ALA A 412 33.97 -1.49 11.00
C ALA A 412 33.83 -1.77 12.50
N ARG A 413 34.39 -2.88 13.01
CA ARG A 413 34.36 -3.19 14.44
C ARG A 413 35.20 -2.21 15.24
N GLU A 414 36.44 -1.95 14.81
CA GLU A 414 37.32 -0.96 15.44
C GLU A 414 36.68 0.44 15.46
N ALA A 415 36.00 0.84 14.38
CA ALA A 415 35.29 2.12 14.31
C ALA A 415 34.05 2.19 15.21
N ILE A 416 33.26 1.11 15.31
CA ILE A 416 32.11 1.03 16.25
C ILE A 416 32.59 1.00 17.71
N ASP A 417 33.71 0.34 18.00
CA ASP A 417 34.27 0.29 19.35
C ASP A 417 34.86 1.63 19.77
N ALA A 418 35.41 2.40 18.82
CA ALA A 418 35.93 3.74 19.03
C ALA A 418 34.85 4.83 19.18
N ASP A 419 33.56 4.52 18.94
CA ASP A 419 32.46 5.46 19.14
C ASP A 419 32.35 5.83 20.64
N THR A 420 32.57 7.11 20.95
CA THR A 420 32.48 7.67 22.31
C THR A 420 31.19 8.46 22.55
N SER A 421 30.27 8.46 21.59
CA SER A 421 29.01 9.20 21.69
C SER A 421 28.12 8.68 22.82
N SER A 422 27.17 9.51 23.25
CA SER A 422 26.18 9.15 24.27
C SER A 422 25.29 7.95 23.90
N TYR A 423 25.27 7.56 22.63
CA TYR A 423 24.49 6.44 22.11
C TYR A 423 25.35 5.24 21.69
N ALA A 424 26.66 5.24 21.97
CA ALA A 424 27.61 4.22 21.52
C ALA A 424 27.17 2.78 21.82
N ASP A 425 26.64 2.51 23.02
CA ASP A 425 26.19 1.16 23.40
C ASP A 425 24.98 0.68 22.58
N GLU A 426 24.05 1.57 22.24
CA GLU A 426 22.89 1.23 21.41
C GLU A 426 23.30 1.04 19.95
N ARG A 427 24.27 1.84 19.46
CA ARG A 427 24.86 1.68 18.12
C ARG A 427 25.61 0.36 17.98
N ARG A 428 26.38 -0.06 19.00
CA ARG A 428 27.01 -1.39 19.09
C ARG A 428 25.99 -2.52 18.99
N ARG A 429 24.93 -2.46 19.80
CA ARG A 429 23.83 -3.46 19.75
C ARG A 429 23.15 -3.54 18.38
N ARG A 430 22.94 -2.40 17.73
CA ARG A 430 22.38 -2.33 16.36
C ARG A 430 23.31 -2.99 15.35
N TYR A 431 24.62 -2.71 15.43
CA TYR A 431 25.61 -3.35 14.57
C TYR A 431 25.69 -4.87 14.80
N ASP A 432 25.64 -5.34 16.06
CA ASP A 432 25.70 -6.77 16.39
C ASP A 432 24.43 -7.54 16.03
N SER A 433 23.27 -6.87 16.02
CA SER A 433 21.99 -7.46 15.63
C SER A 433 21.75 -7.52 14.13
N ARG A 434 22.74 -7.12 13.31
CA ARG A 434 22.63 -7.20 11.85
C ARG A 434 22.51 -8.64 11.37
N SER A 435 21.53 -8.88 10.51
CA SER A 435 21.35 -10.16 9.83
C SER A 435 22.08 -10.13 8.49
N SER A 436 23.18 -10.87 8.37
CA SER A 436 24.02 -10.91 7.15
C SER A 436 23.46 -11.76 6.00
N LYS A 437 22.18 -12.15 6.06
CA LYS A 437 21.63 -13.25 5.23
C LYS A 437 21.10 -12.83 3.86
N GLU A 438 21.02 -11.55 3.53
CA GLU A 438 20.24 -11.08 2.36
C GLU A 438 21.03 -10.22 1.36
N ALA A 439 22.35 -10.10 1.51
CA ALA A 439 23.15 -9.26 0.64
C ALA A 439 23.44 -9.95 -0.70
N ALA A 440 22.98 -9.35 -1.81
CA ALA A 440 23.33 -9.73 -3.17
C ALA A 440 24.27 -8.69 -3.80
N TYR A 441 25.12 -9.14 -4.72
CA TYR A 441 25.94 -8.25 -5.53
C TYR A 441 25.06 -7.42 -6.48
N ALA A 442 25.38 -6.14 -6.63
CA ALA A 442 24.61 -5.22 -7.45
C ALA A 442 24.86 -5.42 -8.96
N GLY A 443 25.99 -6.04 -9.33
CA GLY A 443 26.37 -6.29 -10.73
C GLY A 443 27.01 -5.08 -11.41
N TYR A 444 27.46 -4.09 -10.63
CA TYR A 444 28.20 -2.95 -11.14
C TYR A 444 29.20 -2.45 -10.10
N TRP A 445 30.30 -1.86 -10.57
CA TRP A 445 31.33 -1.30 -9.70
C TRP A 445 31.81 0.06 -10.20
N TYR A 446 32.24 0.90 -9.26
CA TYR A 446 32.84 2.21 -9.50
C TYR A 446 34.05 2.38 -8.58
N LEU A 447 35.25 2.24 -9.11
CA LEU A 447 36.47 2.28 -8.30
C LEU A 447 37.59 3.03 -9.02
N GLY A 448 38.13 4.07 -8.38
CA GLY A 448 39.30 4.80 -8.87
C GLY A 448 39.12 5.41 -10.26
N GLY A 449 37.93 5.95 -10.57
CA GLY A 449 37.61 6.55 -11.87
C GLY A 449 37.18 5.57 -12.96
N GLY A 450 37.37 4.26 -12.74
CA GLY A 450 36.84 3.21 -13.62
C GLY A 450 35.42 2.79 -13.22
N HIS A 451 34.69 2.24 -14.18
CA HIS A 451 33.36 1.67 -13.97
C HIS A 451 33.17 0.44 -14.86
N GLY A 452 32.33 -0.49 -14.42
CA GLY A 452 31.99 -1.68 -15.19
C GLY A 452 30.72 -2.34 -14.68
N SER A 453 30.08 -3.11 -15.55
CA SER A 453 28.94 -3.97 -15.23
C SER A 453 29.32 -5.43 -15.44
N TYR A 454 28.81 -6.31 -14.59
CA TYR A 454 29.03 -7.75 -14.64
C TYR A 454 27.75 -8.48 -14.22
N ASN A 455 27.65 -9.78 -14.49
CA ASN A 455 26.50 -10.60 -14.11
C ASN A 455 26.89 -11.57 -12.98
N PRO A 456 26.47 -11.29 -11.72
CA PRO A 456 26.75 -12.14 -10.56
C PRO A 456 26.26 -13.59 -10.69
N HIS A 457 25.26 -13.85 -11.53
CA HIS A 457 24.69 -15.20 -11.69
C HIS A 457 25.56 -16.10 -12.57
N SER A 458 26.45 -15.51 -13.36
CA SER A 458 27.28 -16.19 -14.37
C SER A 458 28.74 -16.37 -13.95
N THR A 459 29.07 -16.08 -12.69
CA THR A 459 30.44 -16.21 -12.21
C THR A 459 30.82 -17.67 -11.94
N ILE A 460 32.06 -18.00 -12.27
CA ILE A 460 32.72 -19.28 -11.98
C ILE A 460 32.77 -19.45 -10.45
N ARG A 461 33.26 -18.42 -9.75
CA ARG A 461 33.40 -18.42 -8.28
C ARG A 461 32.03 -18.25 -7.60
N LEU A 462 31.85 -18.89 -6.42
CA LEU A 462 30.56 -18.95 -5.71
C LEU A 462 30.21 -17.69 -4.92
N ASN A 463 29.05 -17.13 -5.21
CA ASN A 463 28.44 -16.00 -4.50
C ASN A 463 26.96 -16.26 -4.18
N PRO A 464 26.29 -15.40 -3.39
CA PRO A 464 24.89 -15.63 -2.98
C PRO A 464 23.88 -15.68 -4.15
N SER A 465 24.24 -15.10 -5.30
CA SER A 465 23.46 -15.11 -6.54
C SER A 465 23.83 -16.27 -7.47
N SER A 466 24.84 -17.08 -7.13
CA SER A 466 25.26 -18.21 -7.96
C SER A 466 24.16 -19.29 -8.02
N PRO A 467 23.83 -19.78 -9.23
CA PRO A 467 22.84 -20.84 -9.37
C PRO A 467 23.32 -22.13 -8.69
N ALA A 468 22.37 -22.84 -8.10
CA ALA A 468 22.57 -24.11 -7.37
C ALA A 468 23.43 -24.01 -6.09
N ILE A 469 23.68 -22.82 -5.52
CA ILE A 469 24.47 -22.67 -4.30
C ILE A 469 23.95 -23.49 -3.11
N SER A 470 22.62 -23.68 -3.00
CA SER A 470 22.00 -24.48 -1.94
C SER A 470 22.29 -25.98 -2.05
N ALA A 471 22.60 -26.48 -3.26
CA ALA A 471 22.97 -27.88 -3.48
C ALA A 471 24.42 -28.18 -3.07
N ILE A 472 25.25 -27.14 -3.02
CA ILE A 472 26.67 -27.22 -2.64
C ILE A 472 26.88 -26.83 -1.17
N GLY A 473 26.09 -25.87 -0.66
CA GLY A 473 26.25 -25.27 0.65
C GLY A 473 25.49 -25.95 1.80
N SER A 474 24.68 -27.00 1.54
CA SER A 474 23.94 -27.70 2.60
C SER A 474 24.78 -28.77 3.31
N SER A 475 25.87 -28.35 3.96
CA SER A 475 26.55 -29.15 4.99
C SER A 475 26.69 -28.35 6.30
N SER A 476 25.61 -27.72 6.74
CA SER A 476 25.42 -27.44 8.19
C SER A 476 24.48 -28.44 8.87
N SER A 477 23.95 -29.45 8.17
CA SER A 477 23.23 -30.58 8.78
C SER A 477 22.90 -31.71 7.78
N GLY A 478 23.89 -32.54 7.41
CA GLY A 478 23.61 -33.79 6.68
C GLY A 478 24.82 -34.35 5.96
N ALA A 479 25.27 -35.54 6.37
CA ALA A 479 26.41 -36.24 5.78
C ALA A 479 26.09 -36.74 4.36
N GLY A 480 26.93 -36.37 3.39
CA GLY A 480 26.89 -36.90 2.02
C GLY A 480 27.87 -36.21 1.07
N ALA A 481 29.06 -36.81 0.93
CA ALA A 481 30.03 -36.71 -0.18
C ALA A 481 30.13 -35.38 -0.98
N GLY A 482 31.04 -34.49 -0.55
CA GLY A 482 31.53 -33.34 -1.32
C GLY A 482 32.09 -32.27 -0.37
N GLY A 483 33.32 -31.79 -0.58
CA GLY A 483 33.96 -30.82 0.31
C GLY A 483 33.18 -29.52 0.49
N SER A 484 33.38 -28.82 1.61
CA SER A 484 32.78 -27.51 1.86
C SER A 484 33.42 -26.47 0.95
N TYR A 485 32.71 -26.00 -0.07
CA TYR A 485 33.17 -24.92 -0.94
C TYR A 485 32.88 -23.56 -0.28
N SER A 486 33.84 -22.64 -0.30
CA SER A 486 33.65 -21.29 0.23
C SER A 486 32.83 -20.45 -0.74
N SER A 487 31.66 -19.97 -0.29
CA SER A 487 30.95 -18.87 -0.96
C SER A 487 31.47 -17.56 -0.40
N PHE A 488 31.87 -16.64 -1.28
CA PHE A 488 32.11 -15.27 -0.89
C PHE A 488 30.77 -14.52 -0.78
N THR A 489 30.75 -13.42 -0.02
CA THR A 489 29.53 -12.66 0.29
C THR A 489 29.83 -11.18 0.16
N PRO A 490 28.92 -10.37 -0.41
CA PRO A 490 29.12 -8.94 -0.56
C PRO A 490 29.44 -8.27 0.78
N ILE A 491 30.40 -7.34 0.76
CA ILE A 491 30.75 -6.53 1.93
C ILE A 491 29.81 -5.32 2.07
N SER A 492 29.03 -4.99 1.04
CA SER A 492 28.08 -3.87 1.03
C SER A 492 27.12 -3.86 2.24
N ASP A 493 26.65 -5.03 2.68
CA ASP A 493 25.82 -5.18 3.87
C ASP A 493 26.52 -4.77 5.17
N LEU A 494 27.84 -4.98 5.24
CA LEU A 494 28.64 -4.54 6.37
C LEU A 494 28.75 -3.01 6.42
N VAL A 495 28.87 -2.38 5.24
CA VAL A 495 28.87 -0.91 5.10
C VAL A 495 27.50 -0.34 5.48
N VAL A 496 26.41 -0.88 4.91
CA VAL A 496 25.04 -0.46 5.23
C VAL A 496 24.74 -0.67 6.71
N GLY A 497 25.14 -1.81 7.26
CA GLY A 497 25.00 -2.12 8.69
C GLY A 497 25.74 -1.12 9.57
N TYR A 498 27.00 -0.81 9.25
CA TYR A 498 27.79 0.22 9.95
C TYR A 498 27.12 1.59 9.86
N SER A 499 26.78 2.04 8.65
CA SER A 499 26.13 3.32 8.37
C SER A 499 24.81 3.49 9.14
N SER A 500 23.97 2.44 9.14
CA SER A 500 22.69 2.44 9.85
C SER A 500 22.84 2.48 11.38
N ALA A 501 23.90 1.86 11.90
CA ALA A 501 24.22 1.87 13.31
C ALA A 501 24.78 3.23 13.73
N SER A 502 25.79 3.74 13.01
CA SER A 502 26.48 5.00 13.33
C SER A 502 25.58 6.22 13.20
N SER A 503 24.56 6.20 12.32
CA SER A 503 23.63 7.32 12.13
C SER A 503 22.45 7.36 13.12
N TYR A 504 22.35 6.43 14.07
CA TYR A 504 21.19 6.33 14.94
C TYR A 504 21.05 7.50 15.93
N THR A 505 19.83 8.05 16.00
CA THR A 505 19.36 9.01 17.02
C THR A 505 17.90 8.70 17.43
N PRO A 506 17.49 8.94 18.69
CA PRO A 506 16.13 8.63 19.15
C PRO A 506 15.07 9.60 18.58
N PRO A 507 13.84 9.13 18.26
CA PRO A 507 12.76 10.01 17.83
C PRO A 507 12.28 10.92 18.97
N SER A 508 12.11 12.22 18.68
CA SER A 508 11.59 13.22 19.61
C SER A 508 10.06 13.10 19.73
N SER A 509 9.53 12.97 20.95
CA SER A 509 8.10 12.91 21.24
C SER A 509 7.48 14.31 21.26
N SER A 510 6.59 14.61 20.31
CA SER A 510 5.74 15.82 20.33
C SER A 510 4.29 15.44 20.67
N GLY A 511 3.77 16.01 21.76
CA GLY A 511 2.41 15.80 22.26
C GLY A 511 1.37 16.62 21.48
N SER A 512 0.23 16.00 21.20
CA SER A 512 -0.93 16.61 20.56
C SER A 512 -2.00 16.95 21.61
N GLY A 513 -2.16 18.24 21.93
CA GLY A 513 -3.31 18.77 22.65
C GLY A 513 -4.30 19.39 21.67
N SER A 514 -5.58 18.97 21.73
CA SER A 514 -6.68 19.57 20.97
C SER A 514 -7.68 20.23 21.92
N SER A 515 -8.00 21.50 21.67
CA SER A 515 -9.07 22.25 22.35
C SER A 515 -10.13 22.64 21.33
N PHE A 516 -11.40 22.38 21.63
CA PHE A 516 -12.56 22.78 20.84
C PHE A 516 -13.49 23.64 21.73
N SER A 517 -14.01 24.74 21.19
CA SER A 517 -14.96 25.66 21.86
C SER A 517 -16.30 25.62 21.10
N GLY A 518 -17.41 25.29 21.78
CA GLY A 518 -18.76 25.23 21.20
C GLY A 518 -19.72 26.26 21.85
N GLY A 519 -20.52 26.95 21.01
CA GLY A 519 -21.62 27.81 21.44
C GLY A 519 -22.88 27.02 21.80
N GLY A 520 -23.62 27.48 22.81
CA GLY A 520 -24.69 26.73 23.46
C GLY A 520 -26.03 26.72 22.71
N PHE A 521 -26.59 25.52 22.54
CA PHE A 521 -27.96 25.27 22.09
C PHE A 521 -28.80 24.88 23.31
N SER A 522 -29.95 25.51 23.54
CA SER A 522 -30.88 25.16 24.62
C SER A 522 -31.94 24.18 24.12
N GLY A 523 -31.68 22.88 24.28
CA GLY A 523 -32.70 21.83 24.12
C GLY A 523 -33.36 21.55 25.47
N GLY A 524 -34.53 22.12 25.73
CA GLY A 524 -35.29 21.84 26.96
C GLY A 524 -36.62 22.57 27.03
N TYR A 525 -37.66 21.86 27.47
CA TYR A 525 -38.96 22.40 27.88
C TYR A 525 -38.90 22.68 29.40
N SER A 526 -39.16 23.91 29.81
CA SER A 526 -38.91 24.39 31.18
C SER A 526 -40.20 24.52 31.98
N GLY A 527 -40.93 23.42 32.15
CA GLY A 527 -42.15 23.43 32.95
C GLY A 527 -42.67 22.06 33.33
N GLY A 528 -42.36 21.60 34.56
CA GLY A 528 -43.23 20.79 35.44
C GLY A 528 -43.82 19.43 34.99
N GLY A 529 -43.71 19.00 33.75
CA GLY A 529 -44.24 17.73 33.25
C GLY A 529 -43.52 17.29 31.98
N GLY A 530 -42.96 16.09 31.98
CA GLY A 530 -41.96 15.59 31.01
C GLY A 530 -42.44 15.42 29.56
N PHE A 531 -42.68 16.53 28.85
CA PHE A 531 -42.83 16.53 27.40
C PHE A 531 -41.46 16.26 26.74
N SER A 532 -41.42 15.27 25.86
CA SER A 532 -40.20 14.70 25.25
C SER A 532 -40.17 14.87 23.72
N GLY A 533 -41.05 15.69 23.15
CA GLY A 533 -41.11 15.87 21.70
C GLY A 533 -39.83 16.42 21.09
N SER A 534 -39.45 15.91 19.92
CA SER A 534 -38.31 16.40 19.14
C SER A 534 -38.51 17.84 18.66
N GLY A 535 -37.51 18.69 18.88
CA GLY A 535 -37.48 20.05 18.38
C GLY A 535 -36.53 20.95 19.16
N SER A 536 -36.21 22.10 18.58
CA SER A 536 -35.35 23.10 19.21
C SER A 536 -35.68 24.50 18.73
N SER A 537 -35.26 25.47 19.53
CA SER A 537 -35.33 26.89 19.17
C SER A 537 -34.01 27.60 19.42
N SER A 538 -33.80 28.70 18.72
CA SER A 538 -32.65 29.59 18.89
C SER A 538 -33.03 31.04 18.60
N SER A 539 -32.19 31.97 19.04
CA SER A 539 -32.33 33.39 18.70
C SER A 539 -31.71 33.71 17.34
N PHE A 540 -32.13 34.83 16.74
CA PHE A 540 -31.57 35.32 15.48
C PHE A 540 -31.19 36.80 15.49
#